data_AF-A0A2V6G046-F1
#
_entry.id   AF-A0A2V6G046-F1
#
_cell.length_a   1.000
_cell.length_b   1.000
_cell.length_c   1.000
_cell.angle_alpha   90.00
_cell.angle_beta   90.00
_cell.angle_gamma   90.00
#
_symmetry.space_group_name_H-M   'P 1'
#
loop_
_entity.id
_entity.type
_entity.pdbx_description
1 polymer ?
#
loop_
_entity_poly.entity_id
_entity_poly.type
_entity_poly.pdbx_seq_one_letter_code
_entity_poly.pdbx_strand_id
1 'polypeptide(L)'
;MKYMISWFERPQGSPTEYENAQKRILEVFTQWKAPANFKIELFVIRVGDWGGYMMLDCDDPLAVHKFCSMLPAFVFEARPVIPVMDAVRVEQEAIAFRDGLKNK
;
A
#
# COMPACT_ATOMS: atom_id res chain seq x y z
N MET A 1 5.79 9.97 -4.61
CA MET A 1 5.47 8.75 -5.41
C MET A 1 4.16 8.22 -4.90
N LYS A 2 3.32 7.64 -5.76
CA LYS A 2 2.05 7.05 -5.30
C LYS A 2 2.20 5.57 -4.98
N TYR A 3 1.53 5.15 -3.92
CA TYR A 3 1.45 3.75 -3.50
C TYR A 3 -0.02 3.36 -3.34
N MET A 4 -0.38 2.22 -3.92
CA MET A 4 -1.55 1.47 -3.49
C MET A 4 -1.08 0.44 -2.47
N ILE A 5 -1.51 0.62 -1.23
CA ILE A 5 -1.21 -0.30 -0.13
C ILE A 5 -2.45 -1.13 0.16
N SER A 6 -2.31 -2.44 0.09
CA SER A 6 -3.31 -3.38 0.61
C SER A 6 -2.75 -4.15 1.79
N TRP A 7 -3.59 -4.50 2.75
CA TRP A 7 -3.19 -5.37 3.85
C TRP A 7 -4.26 -6.36 4.24
N PHE A 8 -3.87 -7.41 4.94
CA PHE A 8 -4.75 -8.38 5.60
C PHE A 8 -4.05 -8.92 6.84
N GLU A 9 -4.81 -9.39 7.83
CA GLU A 9 -4.25 -9.97 9.06
C GLU A 9 -3.62 -11.33 8.79
N ARG A 10 -2.42 -11.55 9.33
CA ARG A 10 -1.73 -12.83 9.22
C ARG A 10 -2.54 -13.91 9.93
N PRO A 11 -2.61 -15.13 9.38
CA PRO A 11 -3.05 -16.28 10.15
C PRO A 11 -2.07 -16.51 11.31
N GLN A 12 -2.49 -16.25 12.55
CA GLN A 12 -1.63 -16.38 13.72
C GLN A 12 -2.41 -16.84 14.97
N GLY A 13 -1.88 -17.84 15.67
CA GLY A 13 -2.29 -18.17 17.04
C GLY A 13 -3.72 -18.66 17.24
N SER A 14 -4.14 -18.59 18.49
CA SER A 14 -5.43 -18.95 19.06
C SER A 14 -6.41 -17.76 19.03
N PRO A 15 -7.73 -17.97 19.23
CA PRO A 15 -8.72 -16.88 19.27
C PRO A 15 -8.37 -15.77 20.26
N THR A 16 -7.88 -16.12 21.45
CA THR A 16 -7.44 -15.14 22.47
C THR A 16 -6.26 -14.30 21.98
N GLU A 17 -5.33 -14.91 21.23
CA GLU A 17 -4.18 -14.19 20.67
C GLU A 17 -4.61 -13.21 19.56
N TYR A 18 -5.60 -13.55 18.75
CA TYR A 18 -6.21 -12.61 17.80
C TYR A 18 -6.85 -11.41 18.49
N GLU A 19 -7.69 -11.64 19.50
CA GLU A 19 -8.32 -10.54 20.25
C GLU A 19 -7.27 -9.60 20.89
N ASN A 20 -6.19 -10.17 21.42
CA ASN A 20 -5.10 -9.39 22.00
C ASN A 20 -4.29 -8.64 20.94
N ALA A 21 -4.04 -9.25 19.78
CA ALA A 21 -3.40 -8.59 18.65
C ALA A 21 -4.24 -7.40 18.16
N GLN A 22 -5.55 -7.56 18.02
CA GLN A 22 -6.47 -6.49 17.64
C GLN A 22 -6.42 -5.32 18.64
N LYS A 23 -6.47 -5.59 19.95
CA LYS A 23 -6.33 -4.57 20.99
C LYS A 23 -5.02 -3.80 20.86
N ARG A 24 -3.90 -4.51 20.65
CA ARG A 24 -2.58 -3.91 20.50
C ARG A 24 -2.45 -3.07 19.22
N ILE A 25 -3.02 -3.54 18.11
CA ILE A 25 -3.07 -2.79 16.85
C ILE A 25 -3.76 -1.45 17.07
N LEU A 26 -4.93 -1.43 17.72
CA LEU A 26 -5.67 -0.20 18.01
C LEU A 26 -4.89 0.73 18.95
N GLU A 27 -4.26 0.18 20.00
CA GLU A 27 -3.44 0.94 20.94
C GLU A 27 -2.27 1.65 20.23
N VAL A 28 -1.57 0.94 19.33
CA VAL A 28 -0.45 1.50 18.56
C VAL A 28 -0.95 2.52 17.53
N PHE A 29 -1.98 2.15 16.77
CA PHE A 29 -2.47 2.97 15.66
C PHE A 29 -3.09 4.29 16.12
N THR A 30 -3.80 4.31 17.26
CA THR A 30 -4.38 5.54 17.84
C THR A 30 -3.34 6.57 18.26
N GLN A 31 -2.12 6.14 18.57
CA GLN A 31 -1.01 7.02 18.93
C GLN A 31 -0.19 7.45 17.70
N TRP A 32 -0.30 6.72 16.60
CA TRP A 32 0.48 7.00 15.40
C TRP A 32 0.06 8.32 14.76
N LYS A 33 1.05 9.06 14.29
CA LYS A 33 0.85 10.28 13.51
C LYS A 33 1.55 10.11 12.16
N ALA A 34 0.83 10.43 11.09
CA ALA A 34 1.38 10.44 9.75
C ALA A 34 2.57 11.43 9.68
N PRO A 35 3.73 11.02 9.12
CA PRO A 35 4.80 11.94 8.76
C PRO A 35 4.33 13.05 7.80
N ALA A 36 5.05 14.17 7.75
CA ALA A 36 4.66 15.32 6.93
C ALA A 36 4.59 15.00 5.42
N ASN A 37 5.43 14.08 4.93
CA ASN A 37 5.45 13.62 3.54
C ASN A 37 4.55 12.40 3.29
N PHE A 38 3.59 12.13 4.17
CA PHE A 38 2.72 10.95 4.14
C PHE A 38 1.27 11.37 3.83
N LYS A 39 1.02 11.76 2.58
CA LYS A 39 -0.29 12.26 2.17
C LYS A 39 -1.23 11.12 1.83
N ILE A 40 -2.14 10.82 2.74
CA ILE A 40 -3.18 9.80 2.56
C ILE A 40 -4.32 10.38 1.71
N GLU A 41 -4.54 9.83 0.52
CA GLU A 41 -5.61 10.25 -0.41
C GLU A 41 -6.87 9.39 -0.25
N LEU A 42 -6.71 8.12 0.14
CA LEU A 42 -7.79 7.18 0.40
C LEU A 42 -7.35 6.26 1.54
N PHE A 43 -8.25 5.95 2.48
CA PHE A 43 -7.99 4.97 3.52
C PHE A 43 -9.30 4.30 3.94
N VAL A 44 -9.45 3.02 3.61
CA VAL A 44 -10.70 2.27 3.75
C VAL A 44 -10.44 0.83 4.19
N ILE A 45 -11.45 0.22 4.82
CA ILE A 45 -11.45 -1.18 5.26
C ILE A 45 -12.42 -1.99 4.40
N ARG A 46 -12.07 -3.25 4.12
CA ARG A 46 -12.97 -4.22 3.48
C ARG A 46 -13.97 -4.73 4.52
N VAL A 47 -15.26 -4.60 4.27
CA VAL A 47 -16.31 -5.06 5.19
C VAL A 47 -16.32 -6.59 5.26
N GLY A 48 -16.32 -7.14 6.47
CA GLY A 48 -16.31 -8.59 6.72
C GLY A 48 -14.93 -9.24 6.66
N ASP A 49 -13.86 -8.45 6.55
CA ASP A 49 -12.47 -8.90 6.55
C ASP A 49 -11.61 -8.00 7.46
N TRP A 50 -10.41 -8.46 7.77
CA TRP A 50 -9.42 -7.85 8.67
C TRP A 50 -8.35 -7.06 7.91
N GLY A 51 -8.75 -6.39 6.83
CA GLY A 51 -7.83 -5.69 5.95
C GLY A 51 -8.46 -4.57 5.17
N GLY A 52 -7.66 -3.89 4.35
CA GLY A 52 -8.11 -2.67 3.70
C GLY A 52 -7.20 -2.20 2.57
N TYR A 53 -7.46 -0.97 2.15
CA TYR A 53 -6.74 -0.27 1.09
C TYR A 53 -6.37 1.15 1.53
N MET A 54 -5.20 1.61 1.09
CA MET A 54 -4.74 2.98 1.27
C MET A 54 -4.08 3.46 -0.02
N MET A 55 -4.51 4.63 -0.51
CA MET A 55 -3.77 5.38 -1.52
C MET A 55 -2.92 6.41 -0.80
N LEU A 56 -1.61 6.33 -1.00
CA LEU A 56 -0.63 7.18 -0.32
C LEU A 56 0.24 7.89 -1.35
N ASP A 57 0.42 9.19 -1.20
CA ASP A 57 1.48 9.94 -1.88
C ASP A 57 2.61 10.21 -0.87
N CYS A 58 3.76 9.59 -1.13
CA CYS A 58 4.97 9.70 -0.33
C CYS A 58 6.21 9.58 -1.22
N ASP A 59 7.19 10.46 -1.02
CA ASP A 59 8.45 10.48 -1.76
C ASP A 59 9.57 9.63 -1.12
N ASP A 60 9.38 9.18 0.12
CA ASP A 60 10.34 8.37 0.86
C ASP A 60 9.85 6.92 1.06
N PRO A 61 10.40 5.93 0.33
CA PRO A 61 10.03 4.52 0.51
C PRO A 61 10.37 3.97 1.90
N LEU A 62 11.31 4.58 2.65
CA LEU A 62 11.64 4.15 4.01
C LEU A 62 10.54 4.52 4.99
N ALA A 63 9.90 5.69 4.83
CA ALA A 63 8.71 6.06 5.58
C ALA A 63 7.56 5.06 5.31
N VAL A 64 7.38 4.66 4.04
CA VAL A 64 6.37 3.64 3.67
C VAL A 64 6.65 2.30 4.32
N HIS A 65 7.90 1.83 4.26
CA HIS A 65 8.30 0.57 4.88
C HIS A 65 8.14 0.63 6.42
N LYS A 66 8.52 1.74 7.06
CA LYS A 66 8.36 1.93 8.51
C LYS A 66 6.89 1.85 8.93
N PHE A 67 5.98 2.45 8.16
CA PHE A 67 4.54 2.34 8.40
C PHE A 67 4.05 0.89 8.35
N CYS A 68 4.40 0.15 7.28
CA CYS A 68 4.03 -1.26 7.15
C CYS A 68 4.60 -2.15 8.27
N SER A 69 5.81 -1.83 8.75
CA SER A 69 6.47 -2.58 9.82
C SER A 69 5.96 -2.24 11.23
N MET A 70 5.21 -1.14 11.38
CA MET A 70 4.64 -0.72 12.67
C MET A 70 3.59 -1.69 13.21
N LEU A 71 2.85 -2.36 12.33
CA LEU A 71 1.74 -3.26 12.67
C LEU A 71 2.04 -4.68 12.14
N PRO A 72 2.95 -5.43 12.80
CA PRO A 72 3.49 -6.69 12.26
C PRO A 72 2.47 -7.81 12.13
N ALA A 73 1.32 -7.71 12.81
CA ALA A 73 0.20 -8.64 12.69
C ALA A 73 -0.40 -8.66 11.27
N PHE A 74 -0.16 -7.63 10.45
CA PHE A 74 -0.62 -7.59 9.06
C PHE A 74 0.45 -8.06 8.08
N VAL A 75 0.00 -8.59 6.95
CA VAL A 75 0.77 -8.63 5.70
C VAL A 75 0.41 -7.39 4.91
N PHE A 76 1.39 -6.53 4.67
CA PHE A 76 1.24 -5.37 3.80
C PHE A 76 1.82 -5.63 2.42
N GLU A 77 1.14 -5.15 1.39
CA GLU A 77 1.63 -5.06 0.02
C GLU A 77 1.59 -3.60 -0.41
N ALA A 78 2.74 -2.93 -0.39
CA ALA A 78 2.88 -1.56 -0.86
C ALA A 78 3.36 -1.57 -2.32
N ARG A 79 2.45 -1.36 -3.27
CA ARG A 79 2.77 -1.31 -4.71
C ARG A 79 2.93 0.14 -5.15
N PRO A 80 4.10 0.56 -5.66
CA PRO A 80 4.22 1.82 -6.36
C PRO A 80 3.26 1.85 -7.56
N VAL A 81 2.57 2.96 -7.76
CA VAL A 81 1.63 3.16 -8.86
C VAL A 81 1.84 4.53 -9.50
N ILE A 82 1.41 4.66 -10.75
CA ILE A 82 1.40 5.93 -11.50
C ILE A 82 -0.03 6.24 -11.97
N PRO A 83 -0.36 7.52 -12.21
CA PRO A 83 -1.60 7.88 -12.88
C PRO A 83 -1.75 7.17 -14.23
N VAL A 84 -2.97 6.75 -14.55
CA VAL A 84 -3.25 6.03 -15.81
C VAL A 84 -2.82 6.83 -17.04
N MET A 85 -3.02 8.15 -17.03
CA MET A 85 -2.62 8.99 -18.17
C MET A 85 -1.10 9.04 -18.38
N ASP A 86 -0.31 8.93 -17.31
CA ASP A 86 1.15 8.83 -17.42
C ASP A 86 1.56 7.49 -18.02
N ALA A 87 0.88 6.40 -17.62
CA ALA A 87 1.08 5.07 -18.21
C ALA A 87 0.75 5.07 -19.70
N VAL A 88 -0.41 5.60 -20.09
CA VAL A 88 -0.86 5.68 -21.51
C VAL A 88 0.18 6.41 -22.37
N ARG A 89 0.72 7.53 -21.90
CA ARG A 89 1.76 8.27 -22.63
C ARG A 89 2.99 7.40 -22.90
N VAL A 90 3.50 6.72 -21.87
CA VAL A 90 4.69 5.86 -21.99
C VAL A 90 4.40 4.61 -22.85
N GLU A 91 3.19 4.08 -22.79
CA GLU A 91 2.74 2.96 -23.62
C GLU A 91 2.71 3.35 -25.11
N GLN A 92 2.25 4.56 -25.45
CA GLN A 92 2.29 5.09 -26.82
C GLN A 92 3.72 5.22 -27.35
N GLU A 93 4.65 5.71 -26.53
CA GLU A 93 6.09 5.75 -26.87
C GLU A 93 6.61 4.34 -27.17
N ALA A 94 6.24 3.35 -26.35
CA ALA A 94 6.63 1.96 -26.54
C ALA A 94 5.99 1.33 -27.79
N ILE A 95 4.74 1.69 -28.13
CA ILE A 95 4.08 1.28 -29.38
C ILE A 95 4.85 1.85 -30.57
N ALA A 96 5.10 3.16 -30.60
CA ALA A 96 5.82 3.82 -31.68
C ALA A 96 7.21 3.20 -31.92
N PHE A 97 7.91 2.80 -30.84
CA PHE A 97 9.15 2.05 -30.95
C PHE A 97 8.97 0.71 -31.65
N ARG A 98 7.98 -0.11 -31.25
CA ARG A 98 7.70 -1.42 -31.86
C ARG A 98 7.31 -1.31 -33.32
N ASP A 99 6.48 -0.33 -33.66
CA ASP A 99 6.06 -0.08 -35.05
C ASP A 99 7.24 0.37 -35.92
N GLY A 100 8.25 1.01 -35.31
CA GLY A 100 9.51 1.37 -35.96
C GLY A 100 10.50 0.22 -36.18
N LEU A 101 10.25 -0.97 -35.62
CA LEU A 101 11.10 -2.14 -35.84
C LEU A 101 10.86 -2.67 -37.25
N LYS A 102 11.82 -2.45 -38.17
CA LYS A 102 11.80 -3.11 -39.48
C LYS A 102 11.88 -4.62 -39.30
N ASN A 103 10.95 -5.37 -39.89
CA ASN A 103 11.09 -6.81 -40.06
C ASN A 103 12.41 -7.07 -40.81
N LYS A 104 13.35 -7.75 -40.17
CA LYS A 104 14.51 -8.34 -40.86
C LYS A 104 14.07 -9.60 -41.58
#